data_AF-Q95RZ8-F1
#
_entry.id   AF-Q95RZ8-F1
#
_cell.length_a   1.000
_cell.length_b   1.000
_cell.length_c   1.000
_cell.angle_alpha   90.00
_cell.angle_beta   90.00
_cell.angle_gamma   90.00
#
_symmetry.space_group_name_H-M   'P 1'
#
loop_
_entity.id
_entity.type
_entity.pdbx_description
1 polymer ?
#
loop_
_entity_poly.entity_id
_entity_poly.type
_entity_poly.pdbx_seq_one_letter_code
_entity_poly.pdbx_strand_id
1 'polypeptide(L)'
;MMLYTRSYVALPSENVAEIRVVLANRSATLYHMQKYQECLIDIKRALDLSYSKDLIYKLYERQARCYMALKDYPHTIDSFKKCITAMDDSTLASDKRAKLNLDAMTMIKMLQNDPRTAKQEAKQQKQKIALDQAKPVKLENEFVSPLVRIDSNRQEGRFARASADVKPGEELLVERPFVSVLLEKFAKTHCENCFMRTVVPVACPRCADVLYCSEQCREEASKKYHKYECGIVPIIWRSGASINNHIALRIIASKPLDYFLKLKPTIDEELTPEQLISLPKDDFRRVAQLERHQGERQPSNFFQHVLMARFLTNCLRAGGYFGSEPKPDEVSIICSLVLRSLQFIQFNTHEVAELHKFSSSGREKSIFIGGAIYPTLALFNHSCDPGVVRYFRGTTIHINSVRPIEAGLPINENYGPMYTQDERSERQARLKDLYWFECSCDACIDNWPKFDDLPRDVIRFRCDAPNNCSAVIEVPPSCNDFMVKCVTCGEITNILKGLKVMQDTEMMTRTAKRLYETGEYPKALAKFVDLIRIMYEVLAPPFPDFCESQQHLKDCFLNLGNVYTLD
;
A
#
# COMPACT_ATOMS: atom_id res chain seq x y z
N MET A 1 15.64 15.91 -16.19
CA MET A 1 15.62 14.97 -15.04
C MET A 1 15.51 13.52 -15.52
N MET A 2 14.45 13.17 -16.26
CA MET A 2 14.21 11.81 -16.74
C MET A 2 15.40 11.16 -17.46
N LEU A 3 16.08 11.89 -18.36
CA LEU A 3 17.24 11.37 -19.09
C LEU A 3 18.39 10.99 -18.15
N TYR A 4 18.76 11.86 -17.20
CA TYR A 4 19.79 11.53 -16.21
C TYR A 4 19.43 10.31 -15.36
N THR A 5 18.15 10.17 -14.96
CA THR A 5 17.70 8.99 -14.23
C THR A 5 17.82 7.72 -15.06
N ARG A 6 17.42 7.76 -16.34
CA ARG A 6 17.57 6.62 -17.26
C ARG A 6 19.05 6.26 -17.48
N SER A 7 19.92 7.25 -17.69
CA SER A 7 21.36 7.04 -17.80
C SER A 7 21.94 6.40 -16.53
N TYR A 8 21.59 6.89 -15.35
CA TYR A 8 22.05 6.34 -14.07
C TYR A 8 21.64 4.86 -13.90
N VAL A 9 20.39 4.52 -14.20
CA VAL A 9 19.89 3.14 -14.07
C VAL A 9 20.49 2.19 -15.10
N ALA A 10 20.87 2.69 -16.27
CA ALA A 10 21.48 1.89 -17.33
C ALA A 10 23.00 1.71 -17.18
N LEU A 11 23.66 2.50 -16.33
CA LEU A 11 25.11 2.41 -16.14
C LEU A 11 25.48 1.17 -15.32
N PRO A 12 26.41 0.33 -15.80
CA PRO A 12 26.99 -0.74 -15.00
C PRO A 12 27.69 -0.18 -13.75
N SER A 13 27.65 -0.94 -12.65
CA SER A 13 28.16 -0.48 -11.34
C SER A 13 29.66 -0.15 -11.32
N GLU A 14 30.42 -0.75 -12.23
CA GLU A 14 31.85 -0.54 -12.44
C GLU A 14 32.19 0.83 -13.07
N ASN A 15 31.23 1.48 -13.74
CA ASN A 15 31.41 2.78 -14.39
C ASN A 15 31.24 3.93 -13.37
N VAL A 16 32.01 3.87 -12.29
CA VAL A 16 31.93 4.80 -11.15
C VAL A 16 32.16 6.26 -11.59
N ALA A 17 33.04 6.47 -12.57
CA ALA A 17 33.37 7.80 -13.08
C ALA A 17 32.18 8.48 -13.78
N GLU A 18 31.41 7.73 -14.57
CA GLU A 18 30.20 8.19 -15.24
C GLU A 18 29.05 8.33 -14.24
N ILE A 19 28.90 7.37 -13.32
CA ILE A 19 27.85 7.39 -12.30
C ILE A 19 27.92 8.67 -11.46
N ARG A 20 29.11 9.02 -10.93
CA ARG A 20 29.27 10.24 -10.12
C ARG A 20 28.98 11.52 -10.92
N VAL A 21 29.29 11.56 -12.21
CA VAL A 21 28.96 12.68 -13.11
C VAL A 21 27.47 12.78 -13.37
N VAL A 22 26.81 11.66 -13.65
CA VAL A 22 25.36 11.64 -13.86
C VAL A 22 24.61 12.08 -12.60
N LEU A 23 25.01 11.62 -11.42
CA LEU A 23 24.42 12.05 -10.13
C LEU A 23 24.66 13.54 -9.86
N ALA A 24 25.88 14.03 -10.11
CA ALA A 24 26.21 15.46 -9.99
C ALA A 24 25.38 16.34 -10.95
N ASN A 25 25.10 15.87 -12.17
CA ASN A 25 24.27 16.60 -13.13
C ASN A 25 22.77 16.46 -12.84
N ARG A 26 22.33 15.30 -12.33
CA ARG A 26 20.94 15.09 -11.89
C ARG A 26 20.59 15.99 -10.72
N SER A 27 21.48 16.14 -9.74
CA SER A 27 21.29 17.10 -8.64
C SER A 27 21.17 18.55 -9.12
N ALA A 28 21.90 18.94 -10.18
CA ALA A 28 21.73 20.27 -10.79
C ALA A 28 20.31 20.47 -11.31
N THR A 29 19.77 19.46 -11.97
CA THR A 29 18.40 19.51 -12.49
C THR A 29 17.38 19.56 -11.35
N LEU A 30 17.56 18.75 -10.30
CA LEU A 30 16.68 18.72 -9.13
C LEU A 30 16.66 20.07 -8.41
N TYR A 31 17.82 20.73 -8.29
CA TYR A 31 17.91 22.08 -7.75
C TYR A 31 17.06 23.09 -8.54
N HIS A 32 17.16 23.10 -9.88
CA HIS A 32 16.34 23.98 -10.72
C HIS A 32 14.84 23.66 -10.68
N MET A 33 14.50 22.40 -10.41
CA MET A 33 13.12 21.96 -10.15
C MET A 33 12.65 22.25 -8.72
N GLN A 34 13.47 22.90 -7.89
CA GLN A 34 13.19 23.20 -6.47
C GLN A 34 12.97 21.94 -5.60
N LYS A 35 13.48 20.79 -6.05
CA LYS A 35 13.49 19.51 -5.32
C LYS A 35 14.74 19.44 -4.44
N TYR A 36 14.81 20.31 -3.44
CA TYR A 36 16.05 20.55 -2.68
C TYR A 36 16.49 19.35 -1.84
N GLN A 37 15.55 18.60 -1.23
CA GLN A 37 15.89 17.41 -0.45
C GLN A 37 16.46 16.31 -1.34
N GLU A 38 15.84 16.08 -2.50
CA GLU A 38 16.29 15.09 -3.47
C GLU A 38 17.62 15.49 -4.12
N CYS A 39 17.83 16.79 -4.33
CA CYS A 39 19.11 17.32 -4.76
C CYS A 39 20.24 17.00 -3.76
N LEU A 40 20.00 17.17 -2.46
CA LEU A 40 20.99 16.87 -1.41
C LEU A 40 21.39 15.39 -1.41
N ILE A 41 20.44 14.48 -1.63
CA ILE A 41 20.69 13.04 -1.72
C ILE A 41 21.66 12.72 -2.87
N ASP A 42 21.42 13.25 -4.06
CA ASP A 42 22.29 12.99 -5.21
C ASP A 42 23.67 13.66 -5.09
N ILE A 43 23.74 14.84 -4.45
CA ILE A 43 25.02 15.48 -4.10
C ILE A 43 25.82 14.53 -3.22
N LYS A 44 25.21 14.02 -2.14
CA LYS A 44 25.87 13.08 -1.23
C LYS A 44 26.38 11.84 -1.97
N ARG A 45 25.54 11.21 -2.79
CA ARG A 45 25.93 10.02 -3.57
C ARG A 45 27.10 10.31 -4.52
N ALA A 46 27.12 11.47 -5.17
CA ALA A 46 28.24 11.86 -6.02
C ALA A 46 29.54 12.08 -5.22
N LEU A 47 29.44 12.69 -4.03
CA LEU A 47 30.57 12.90 -3.11
C LEU A 47 31.12 11.57 -2.58
N ASP A 48 30.24 10.65 -2.17
CA ASP A 48 30.62 9.32 -1.67
C ASP A 48 31.36 8.48 -2.73
N LEU A 49 31.14 8.76 -4.02
CA LEU A 49 31.84 8.16 -5.16
C LEU A 49 33.09 8.95 -5.60
N SER A 50 33.63 9.82 -4.74
CA SER A 50 34.84 10.60 -4.98
C SER A 50 34.75 11.46 -6.26
N TYR A 51 33.83 12.42 -6.28
CA TYR A 51 33.68 13.39 -7.39
C TYR A 51 34.99 14.15 -7.69
N SER A 52 35.14 14.68 -8.92
CA SER A 52 36.41 15.30 -9.31
C SER A 52 36.70 16.57 -8.50
N LYS A 53 37.93 16.68 -7.97
CA LYS A 53 38.33 17.74 -7.04
C LYS A 53 38.20 19.13 -7.66
N ASP A 54 38.50 19.24 -8.95
CA ASP A 54 38.43 20.50 -9.68
C ASP A 54 36.99 21.03 -9.86
N LEU A 55 35.98 20.18 -9.68
CA LEU A 55 34.56 20.51 -9.84
C LEU A 55 33.73 20.34 -8.56
N ILE A 56 34.30 19.78 -7.48
CA ILE A 56 33.56 19.45 -6.25
C ILE A 56 33.00 20.70 -5.54
N TYR A 57 33.63 21.87 -5.72
CA TYR A 57 33.11 23.14 -5.22
C TYR A 57 31.69 23.42 -5.74
N LYS A 58 31.35 23.01 -6.97
CA LYS A 58 30.00 23.20 -7.55
C LYS A 58 28.94 22.41 -6.79
N LEU A 59 29.30 21.24 -6.25
CA LEU A 59 28.40 20.43 -5.44
C LEU A 59 28.18 21.07 -4.08
N TYR A 60 29.24 21.55 -3.42
CA TYR A 60 29.13 22.23 -2.13
C TYR A 60 28.39 23.56 -2.22
N GLU A 61 28.59 24.34 -3.29
CA GLU A 61 27.81 25.55 -3.53
C GLU A 61 26.31 25.23 -3.64
N ARG A 62 25.96 24.24 -4.47
CA ARG A 62 24.57 23.79 -4.63
C ARG A 62 23.99 23.25 -3.33
N GLN A 63 24.78 22.50 -2.57
CA GLN A 63 24.42 21.98 -1.26
C GLN A 63 24.05 23.12 -0.30
N ALA A 64 24.89 24.14 -0.22
CA ALA A 64 24.64 25.32 0.60
C ALA A 64 23.35 26.04 0.18
N ARG A 65 23.13 26.23 -1.13
CA ARG A 65 21.91 26.86 -1.64
C ARG A 65 20.65 26.03 -1.38
N CYS A 66 20.73 24.71 -1.43
CA CYS A 66 19.62 23.82 -1.03
C CYS A 66 19.27 23.96 0.45
N TYR A 67 20.26 23.90 1.35
CA TYR A 67 20.01 24.08 2.78
C TYR A 67 19.47 25.48 3.10
N MET A 68 19.94 26.51 2.38
CA MET A 68 19.42 27.86 2.52
C MET A 68 17.93 27.91 2.18
N ALA A 69 17.52 27.30 1.06
CA ALA A 69 16.11 27.24 0.66
C ALA A 69 15.25 26.44 1.67
N LEU A 70 15.83 25.40 2.27
CA LEU A 70 15.22 24.60 3.34
C LEU A 70 15.28 25.28 4.72
N LYS A 71 15.90 26.47 4.83
CA LYS A 71 16.10 27.23 6.07
C LYS A 71 16.90 26.48 7.14
N ASP A 72 17.82 25.61 6.71
CA ASP A 72 18.80 24.94 7.56
C ASP A 72 20.13 25.72 7.53
N TYR A 73 20.21 26.76 8.36
CA TYR A 73 21.34 27.69 8.33
C TYR A 73 22.67 27.07 8.77
N PRO A 74 22.72 26.18 9.79
CA PRO A 74 23.96 25.50 10.18
C PRO A 74 24.61 24.72 9.03
N HIS A 75 23.84 23.86 8.35
CA HIS A 75 24.35 23.10 7.21
C HIS A 75 24.67 23.99 6.00
N THR A 76 23.97 25.12 5.86
CA THR A 76 24.29 26.12 4.83
C THR A 76 25.69 26.70 5.04
N ILE A 77 26.01 27.13 6.27
CA ILE A 77 27.33 27.69 6.62
C ILE A 77 28.42 26.64 6.40
N ASP A 78 28.23 25.41 6.89
CA ASP A 78 29.18 24.31 6.73
C ASP A 78 29.45 24.01 5.25
N SER A 79 28.39 23.96 4.43
CA SER A 79 28.51 23.71 2.99
C SER A 79 29.23 24.84 2.26
N PHE A 80 28.99 26.11 2.61
CA PHE A 80 29.75 27.23 2.04
C PHE A 80 31.22 27.21 2.45
N LYS A 81 31.55 26.84 3.70
CA LYS A 81 32.95 26.66 4.13
C LYS A 81 33.64 25.57 3.30
N LYS A 82 32.98 24.42 3.12
CA LYS A 82 33.48 23.34 2.25
C LYS A 82 33.65 23.79 0.81
N CYS A 83 32.73 24.61 0.29
CA CYS A 83 32.83 25.21 -1.04
C CYS A 83 34.09 26.10 -1.18
N ILE A 84 34.37 26.95 -0.19
CA ILE A 84 35.55 27.82 -0.18
C ILE A 84 36.83 26.98 -0.26
N THR A 85 36.98 26.00 0.64
CA THR A 85 38.14 25.10 0.65
C THR A 85 38.27 24.31 -0.65
N ALA A 86 37.16 23.80 -1.19
CA ALA A 86 37.16 23.03 -2.44
C ALA A 86 37.54 23.86 -3.68
N MET A 87 37.46 25.20 -3.63
CA MET A 87 37.87 26.03 -4.76
C MET A 87 39.38 26.10 -4.93
N ASP A 88 40.17 25.73 -3.93
CA ASP A 88 41.64 25.73 -4.02
C ASP A 88 42.13 24.77 -5.11
N ASP A 89 41.50 23.60 -5.21
CA ASP A 89 41.76 22.55 -6.22
C ASP A 89 41.10 22.82 -7.58
N SER A 90 40.34 23.92 -7.73
CA SER A 90 39.54 24.19 -8.94
C SER A 90 40.33 24.79 -10.09
N THR A 91 39.89 24.53 -11.32
CA THR A 91 40.40 25.17 -12.54
C THR A 91 39.74 26.53 -12.85
N LEU A 92 39.05 27.13 -11.86
CA LEU A 92 38.37 28.41 -12.01
C LEU A 92 39.35 29.56 -12.29
N ALA A 93 38.95 30.45 -13.20
CA ALA A 93 39.60 31.74 -13.39
C ALA A 93 39.56 32.56 -12.09
N SER A 94 40.61 33.34 -11.84
CA SER A 94 40.83 34.04 -10.57
C SER A 94 39.71 35.02 -10.21
N ASP A 95 39.15 35.70 -11.22
CA ASP A 95 38.01 36.62 -11.10
C ASP A 95 36.73 35.89 -10.63
N LYS A 96 36.41 34.74 -11.24
CA LYS A 96 35.25 33.92 -10.87
C LYS A 96 35.42 33.33 -9.48
N ARG A 97 36.62 32.84 -9.15
CA ARG A 97 36.95 32.31 -7.82
C ARG A 97 36.78 33.40 -6.75
N ALA A 98 37.30 34.60 -6.99
CA ALA A 98 37.17 35.71 -6.05
C ALA A 98 35.70 36.11 -5.82
N LYS A 99 34.89 36.16 -6.88
CA LYS A 99 33.46 36.49 -6.78
C LYS A 99 32.69 35.43 -5.97
N LEU A 100 32.91 34.14 -6.24
CA LEU A 100 32.26 33.06 -5.50
C LEU A 100 32.68 33.03 -4.03
N ASN A 101 33.96 33.26 -3.75
CA ASN A 101 34.47 33.39 -2.37
C ASN A 101 33.78 34.53 -1.63
N LEU A 102 33.68 35.71 -2.26
CA LEU A 102 33.03 36.87 -1.65
C LEU A 102 31.54 36.60 -1.37
N ASP A 103 30.82 35.98 -2.31
CA ASP A 103 29.42 35.58 -2.12
C ASP A 103 29.28 34.62 -0.92
N ALA A 104 30.04 33.52 -0.92
CA ALA A 104 30.00 32.53 0.15
C ALA A 104 30.34 33.13 1.53
N MET A 105 31.38 33.96 1.63
CA MET A 105 31.77 34.63 2.87
C MET A 105 30.70 35.61 3.36
N THR A 106 30.08 36.36 2.45
CA THR A 106 28.98 37.28 2.77
C THR A 106 27.80 36.52 3.36
N MET A 107 27.39 35.43 2.71
CA MET A 107 26.30 34.58 3.19
C MET A 107 26.61 33.94 4.55
N ILE A 108 27.84 33.45 4.76
CA ILE A 108 28.28 32.92 6.06
C ILE A 108 28.14 33.99 7.14
N LYS A 109 28.68 35.20 6.92
CA LYS A 109 28.65 36.29 7.91
C LYS A 109 27.22 36.72 8.24
N MET A 110 26.35 36.79 7.23
CA MET A 110 24.93 37.12 7.44
C MET A 110 24.24 36.07 8.31
N LEU A 111 24.45 34.78 8.05
CA LEU A 111 23.80 33.70 8.80
C LEU A 111 24.39 33.49 10.20
N GLN A 112 25.70 33.71 10.40
CA GLN A 112 26.32 33.61 11.72
C GLN A 112 25.77 34.65 12.70
N ASN A 113 25.39 35.82 12.20
CA ASN A 113 24.79 36.87 13.00
C ASN A 113 23.27 36.69 13.17
N ASP A 114 22.66 35.69 12.53
CA ASP A 114 21.23 35.41 12.66
C ASP A 114 20.94 34.61 13.95
N PRO A 115 20.12 35.14 14.88
CA PRO A 115 19.79 34.46 16.12
C PRO A 115 19.14 33.08 15.93
N ARG A 116 18.51 32.82 14.78
CA ARG A 116 17.88 31.53 14.46
C ARG A 116 18.92 30.43 14.27
N THR A 117 20.12 30.77 13.79
CA THR A 117 21.19 29.81 13.51
C THR A 117 21.62 29.10 14.78
N ALA A 118 21.99 29.83 15.84
CA ALA A 118 22.41 29.24 17.13
C ALA A 118 21.32 28.36 17.76
N LYS A 119 20.04 28.75 17.63
CA LYS A 119 18.90 27.96 18.11
C LYS A 119 18.74 26.65 17.32
N GLN A 120 18.96 26.68 16.00
CA GLN A 120 18.95 25.49 15.15
C GLN A 120 20.12 24.55 15.47
N GLU A 121 21.34 25.08 15.65
CA GLU A 121 22.52 24.29 16.03
C GLU A 121 22.29 23.51 17.34
N ALA A 122 21.78 24.18 18.37
CA ALA A 122 21.46 23.54 19.65
C ALA A 122 20.38 22.45 19.51
N LYS A 123 19.44 22.60 18.57
CA LYS A 123 18.41 21.60 18.28
C LYS A 123 18.99 20.40 17.52
N GLN A 124 19.85 20.63 16.55
CA GLN A 124 20.50 19.57 15.76
C GLN A 124 21.48 18.75 16.60
N GLN A 125 22.20 19.35 17.55
CA GLN A 125 23.04 18.61 18.49
C GLN A 125 22.22 17.63 19.36
N LYS A 126 20.97 17.98 19.68
CA LYS A 126 20.04 17.11 20.41
C LYS A 126 19.33 16.08 19.51
N GLN A 127 19.16 16.40 18.22
CA GLN A 127 18.48 15.57 17.23
C GLN A 127 19.50 15.18 16.14
N LYS A 128 20.22 14.05 16.30
CA LYS A 128 21.05 13.46 15.24
C LYS A 128 20.20 13.08 14.02
N ILE A 129 19.78 14.04 13.21
CA ILE A 129 18.98 13.82 12.00
C ILE A 129 19.90 13.95 10.79
N ALA A 130 20.14 12.84 10.10
CA ALA A 130 20.67 12.88 8.74
C ALA A 130 19.55 13.37 7.80
N LEU A 131 19.72 14.56 7.22
CA LEU A 131 18.81 15.12 6.20
C LEU A 131 19.12 14.58 4.79
N ASP A 132 20.30 13.99 4.58
CA ASP A 132 20.86 13.80 3.23
C ASP A 132 20.75 12.37 2.69
N GLN A 133 19.91 11.54 3.30
CA GLN A 133 19.70 10.16 2.88
C GLN A 133 18.26 9.97 2.43
N ALA A 134 18.09 9.24 1.33
CA ALA A 134 16.77 8.76 0.94
C ALA A 134 16.27 7.81 2.04
N LYS A 135 15.18 8.18 2.71
CA LYS A 135 14.61 7.35 3.77
C LYS A 135 13.55 6.43 3.18
N PRO A 136 13.58 5.12 3.49
CA PRO A 136 12.46 4.26 3.16
C PRO A 136 11.21 4.67 3.97
N VAL A 137 10.06 4.11 3.60
CA VAL A 137 8.85 4.19 4.43
C VAL A 137 9.20 3.71 5.84
N LYS A 138 8.76 4.47 6.84
CA LYS A 138 8.94 4.07 8.23
C LYS A 138 8.21 2.73 8.42
N LEU A 139 8.91 1.74 8.96
CA LEU A 139 8.32 0.45 9.30
C LEU A 139 7.22 0.67 10.35
N GLU A 140 5.99 0.32 9.97
CA GLU A 140 4.85 0.29 10.87
C GLU A 140 4.81 -1.03 11.62
N ASN A 141 4.36 -0.97 12.88
CA ASN A 141 4.16 -2.16 13.67
C ASN A 141 2.89 -2.84 13.15
N GLU A 142 3.03 -4.08 12.71
CA GLU A 142 1.86 -4.88 12.36
C GLU A 142 1.03 -5.14 13.61
N PHE A 143 -0.28 -5.17 13.40
CA PHE A 143 -1.27 -5.12 14.45
C PHE A 143 -2.50 -5.90 14.01
N VAL A 144 -3.05 -6.72 14.90
CA VAL A 144 -4.38 -7.32 14.74
C VAL A 144 -5.18 -6.86 15.95
N SER A 145 -6.31 -6.21 15.71
CA SER A 145 -7.15 -5.72 16.79
C SER A 145 -7.72 -6.88 17.61
N PRO A 146 -7.85 -6.74 18.95
CA PRO A 146 -8.55 -7.73 19.77
C PRO A 146 -10.03 -7.87 19.38
N LEU A 147 -10.57 -6.92 18.61
CA LEU A 147 -11.91 -6.98 18.02
C LEU A 147 -12.02 -8.02 16.88
N VAL A 148 -10.89 -8.47 16.33
CA VAL A 148 -10.84 -9.49 15.28
C VAL A 148 -10.57 -10.85 15.89
N ARG A 149 -11.51 -11.77 15.69
CA ARG A 149 -11.33 -13.20 16.00
C ARG A 149 -11.40 -14.01 14.71
N ILE A 150 -10.46 -14.91 14.51
CA ILE A 150 -10.51 -15.87 13.41
C ILE A 150 -11.12 -17.16 13.93
N ASP A 151 -12.16 -17.63 13.27
CA ASP A 151 -12.79 -18.92 13.55
C ASP A 151 -12.83 -19.78 12.28
N SER A 152 -13.35 -20.99 12.41
CA SER A 152 -13.56 -21.87 11.27
C SER A 152 -14.80 -22.74 11.41
N ASN A 153 -15.42 -23.05 10.27
CA ASN A 153 -16.50 -24.02 10.16
C ASN A 153 -16.46 -24.69 8.78
N ARG A 154 -17.30 -25.71 8.56
CA ARG A 154 -17.32 -26.48 7.30
C ARG A 154 -17.87 -25.69 6.09
N GLN A 155 -18.73 -24.71 6.32
CA GLN A 155 -19.41 -23.98 5.25
C GLN A 155 -18.57 -22.80 4.73
N GLU A 156 -17.94 -22.06 5.63
CA GLU A 156 -17.23 -20.81 5.36
C GLU A 156 -15.70 -20.99 5.36
N GLY A 157 -15.21 -22.18 5.70
CA GLY A 157 -13.79 -22.40 5.92
C GLY A 157 -13.30 -21.62 7.14
N ARG A 158 -12.21 -20.86 7.01
CA ARG A 158 -11.73 -19.93 8.04
C ARG A 158 -12.24 -18.53 7.73
N PHE A 159 -12.70 -17.81 8.74
CA PHE A 159 -13.28 -16.49 8.57
C PHE A 159 -12.99 -15.58 9.78
N ALA A 160 -12.90 -14.28 9.52
CA ALA A 160 -12.83 -13.25 10.54
C ALA A 160 -14.23 -12.85 11.02
N ARG A 161 -14.41 -12.69 12.34
CA ARG A 161 -15.61 -12.14 12.97
C ARG A 161 -15.29 -11.17 14.09
N ALA A 162 -16.27 -10.34 14.44
CA ALA A 162 -16.18 -9.39 15.54
C ALA A 162 -16.22 -10.12 16.89
N SER A 163 -15.22 -9.92 17.74
CA SER A 163 -15.23 -10.46 19.12
C SER A 163 -16.07 -9.61 20.08
N ALA A 164 -16.28 -8.34 19.73
CA ALA A 164 -17.14 -7.36 20.38
C ALA A 164 -17.60 -6.34 19.33
N ASP A 165 -18.55 -5.46 19.68
CA ASP A 165 -19.06 -4.44 18.77
C ASP A 165 -17.93 -3.55 18.22
N VAL A 166 -17.82 -3.50 16.90
CA VAL A 166 -16.85 -2.67 16.17
C VAL A 166 -17.53 -1.37 15.79
N LYS A 167 -16.90 -0.25 16.17
CA LYS A 167 -17.34 1.10 15.77
C LYS A 167 -16.80 1.45 14.38
N PRO A 168 -17.45 2.36 13.63
CA PRO A 168 -16.87 2.87 12.38
C PRO A 168 -15.53 3.57 12.63
N GLY A 169 -14.57 3.38 11.72
CA GLY A 169 -13.24 4.01 11.78
C GLY A 169 -12.18 3.25 12.58
N GLU A 170 -12.55 2.19 13.30
CA GLU A 170 -11.62 1.35 14.08
C GLU A 170 -10.57 0.69 13.14
N GLU A 171 -9.29 0.74 13.52
CA GLU A 171 -8.24 0.01 12.81
C GLU A 171 -8.27 -1.46 13.28
N LEU A 172 -8.51 -2.38 12.35
CA LEU A 172 -8.72 -3.79 12.63
C LEU A 172 -7.48 -4.63 12.33
N LEU A 173 -6.73 -4.25 11.29
CA LEU A 173 -5.53 -4.96 10.85
C LEU A 173 -4.54 -3.98 10.23
N VAL A 174 -3.27 -4.09 10.62
CA VAL A 174 -2.11 -3.55 9.93
C VAL A 174 -1.18 -4.72 9.65
N GLU A 175 -0.96 -5.07 8.39
CA GLU A 175 -0.19 -6.26 8.02
C GLU A 175 0.84 -5.93 6.93
N ARG A 176 2.05 -6.46 7.09
CA ARG A 176 3.07 -6.42 6.03
C ARG A 176 2.90 -7.65 5.16
N PRO A 177 3.18 -7.53 3.85
CA PRO A 177 3.00 -8.66 2.97
C PRO A 177 4.03 -9.75 3.29
N PHE A 178 3.62 -11.01 3.19
CA PHE A 178 4.55 -12.14 3.17
C PHE A 178 5.53 -11.99 2.02
N VAL A 179 4.99 -11.70 0.82
CA VAL A 179 5.74 -11.18 -0.34
C VAL A 179 4.87 -10.20 -1.12
N SER A 180 5.51 -9.30 -1.86
CA SER A 180 4.85 -8.38 -2.78
C SER A 180 5.66 -8.28 -4.08
N VAL A 181 4.99 -8.07 -5.20
CA VAL A 181 5.54 -7.91 -6.55
C VAL A 181 4.92 -6.70 -7.24
N LEU A 182 5.75 -5.89 -7.89
CA LEU A 182 5.31 -4.72 -8.64
C LEU A 182 5.00 -5.11 -10.10
N LEU A 183 4.00 -4.46 -10.71
CA LEU A 183 3.75 -4.62 -12.15
C LEU A 183 4.87 -3.96 -12.97
N GLU A 184 5.20 -4.55 -14.13
CA GLU A 184 6.24 -4.04 -15.05
C GLU A 184 6.07 -2.54 -15.37
N LYS A 185 4.83 -2.10 -15.62
CA LYS A 185 4.49 -0.70 -15.92
C LYS A 185 5.00 0.28 -14.85
N PHE A 186 5.11 -0.18 -13.60
CA PHE A 186 5.52 0.63 -12.46
C PHE A 186 6.97 0.42 -12.03
N ALA A 187 7.67 -0.59 -12.57
CA ALA A 187 9.06 -0.95 -12.23
C ALA A 187 10.09 0.16 -12.46
N LYS A 188 9.75 1.18 -13.27
CA LYS A 188 10.60 2.36 -13.52
C LYS A 188 10.18 3.62 -12.75
N THR A 189 9.20 3.52 -11.87
CA THR A 189 8.65 4.66 -11.13
C THR A 189 8.54 4.41 -9.62
N HIS A 190 8.35 3.15 -9.21
CA HIS A 190 8.20 2.77 -7.81
C HIS A 190 9.32 1.85 -7.35
N CYS A 191 9.65 1.95 -6.07
CA CYS A 191 10.58 1.08 -5.40
C CYS A 191 10.11 -0.38 -5.48
N GLU A 192 10.97 -1.27 -5.94
CA GLU A 192 10.68 -2.70 -6.03
C GLU A 192 10.42 -3.36 -4.66
N ASN A 193 10.94 -2.76 -3.58
CA ASN A 193 10.81 -3.32 -2.23
C ASN A 193 9.59 -2.80 -1.45
N CYS A 194 9.30 -1.50 -1.53
CA CYS A 194 8.27 -0.86 -0.70
C CYS A 194 7.16 -0.17 -1.50
N PHE A 195 7.23 -0.23 -2.83
CA PHE A 195 6.28 0.36 -3.78
C PHE A 195 6.13 1.88 -3.70
N MET A 196 6.95 2.58 -2.92
CA MET A 196 6.93 4.04 -2.95
C MET A 196 7.50 4.56 -4.26
N ARG A 197 6.78 5.51 -4.84
CA ARG A 197 7.28 6.31 -5.96
C ARG A 197 8.55 7.06 -5.57
N THR A 198 9.53 7.07 -6.47
CA THR A 198 10.78 7.81 -6.24
C THR A 198 11.23 8.57 -7.48
N VAL A 199 11.69 9.80 -7.28
CA VAL A 199 12.28 10.66 -8.32
C VAL A 199 13.80 10.55 -8.38
N VAL A 200 14.43 10.07 -7.30
CA VAL A 200 15.88 9.87 -7.16
C VAL A 200 16.19 8.41 -6.82
N PRO A 201 15.88 7.47 -7.74
CA PRO A 201 16.04 6.05 -7.47
C PRO A 201 17.51 5.68 -7.22
N VAL A 202 17.69 4.55 -6.54
CA VAL A 202 18.92 3.75 -6.47
C VAL A 202 18.79 2.60 -7.47
N ALA A 203 19.81 2.41 -8.29
CA ALA A 203 19.85 1.33 -9.28
C ALA A 203 20.31 0.01 -8.64
N CYS A 204 19.86 -1.11 -9.22
CA CYS A 204 20.49 -2.40 -8.98
C CYS A 204 21.88 -2.40 -9.63
N PRO A 205 22.93 -2.94 -8.98
CA PRO A 205 24.26 -2.95 -9.56
C PRO A 205 24.42 -3.92 -10.76
N ARG A 206 23.49 -4.87 -10.94
CA ARG A 206 23.60 -5.95 -11.93
C ARG A 206 22.55 -5.92 -13.05
N CYS A 207 21.48 -5.15 -12.89
CA CYS A 207 20.41 -5.06 -13.89
C CYS A 207 19.82 -3.66 -13.92
N ALA A 208 19.22 -3.31 -15.07
CA ALA A 208 18.50 -2.06 -15.24
C ALA A 208 16.98 -2.24 -15.03
N ASP A 209 16.52 -3.41 -14.57
CA ASP A 209 15.11 -3.85 -14.63
C ASP A 209 14.23 -3.25 -13.54
N VAL A 210 14.79 -3.02 -12.36
CA VAL A 210 14.08 -2.55 -11.17
C VAL A 210 14.80 -1.36 -10.54
N LEU A 211 14.10 -0.61 -9.70
CA LEU A 211 14.68 0.51 -8.95
C LEU A 211 14.28 0.48 -7.49
N TYR A 212 15.00 1.23 -6.66
CA TYR A 212 14.74 1.32 -5.22
C TYR A 212 14.66 2.79 -4.78
N CYS A 213 13.86 3.09 -3.77
CA CYS A 213 13.79 4.45 -3.22
C CYS A 213 15.04 4.81 -2.41
N SER A 214 15.72 3.83 -1.82
CA SER A 214 16.89 4.02 -0.95
C SER A 214 17.85 2.84 -1.04
N GLU A 215 19.08 3.05 -0.58
CA GLU A 215 20.13 2.05 -0.46
C GLU A 215 19.68 0.91 0.45
N GLN A 216 18.98 1.23 1.54
CA GLN A 216 18.39 0.25 2.44
C GLN A 216 17.39 -0.67 1.72
N CYS A 217 16.43 -0.10 0.96
CA CYS A 217 15.46 -0.91 0.21
C CYS A 217 16.14 -1.81 -0.84
N ARG A 218 17.20 -1.32 -1.51
CA ARG A 218 18.00 -2.13 -2.43
C ARG A 218 18.66 -3.31 -1.71
N GLU A 219 19.29 -3.04 -0.57
CA GLU A 219 19.98 -4.08 0.20
C GLU A 219 19.02 -5.13 0.76
N GLU A 220 17.89 -4.72 1.31
CA GLU A 220 16.86 -5.63 1.82
C GLU A 220 16.34 -6.56 0.71
N ALA A 221 15.97 -5.99 -0.44
CA ALA A 221 15.51 -6.75 -1.59
C ALA A 221 16.59 -7.71 -2.12
N SER A 222 17.83 -7.21 -2.27
CA SER A 222 18.97 -8.00 -2.76
C SER A 222 19.30 -9.16 -1.84
N LYS A 223 19.27 -8.97 -0.51
CA LYS A 223 19.57 -10.01 0.46
C LYS A 223 18.49 -11.10 0.47
N LYS A 224 17.22 -10.69 0.34
CA LYS A 224 16.05 -11.59 0.41
C LYS A 224 15.82 -12.33 -0.90
N TYR A 225 15.30 -11.66 -1.93
CA TYR A 225 14.74 -12.31 -3.12
C TYR A 225 15.40 -11.86 -4.43
N HIS A 226 15.75 -10.57 -4.56
CA HIS A 226 16.19 -10.02 -5.86
C HIS A 226 17.49 -10.66 -6.35
N LYS A 227 18.36 -11.19 -5.47
CA LYS A 227 19.56 -11.92 -5.90
C LYS A 227 19.27 -13.09 -6.84
N TYR A 228 18.12 -13.75 -6.68
CA TYR A 228 17.66 -14.89 -7.51
C TYR A 228 16.76 -14.46 -8.67
N GLU A 229 16.23 -13.24 -8.63
CA GLU A 229 15.34 -12.70 -9.67
C GLU A 229 16.06 -11.75 -10.63
N CYS A 230 17.24 -11.26 -10.26
CA CYS A 230 18.02 -10.29 -11.03
C CYS A 230 18.30 -10.78 -12.45
N GLY A 231 17.86 -10.03 -13.47
CA GLY A 231 17.94 -10.41 -14.88
C GLY A 231 16.88 -11.42 -15.35
N ILE A 232 16.15 -12.06 -14.43
CA ILE A 232 15.07 -13.01 -14.74
C ILE A 232 13.70 -12.31 -14.80
N VAL A 233 13.50 -11.24 -14.01
CA VAL A 233 12.22 -10.52 -13.94
C VAL A 233 11.62 -10.18 -15.32
N PRO A 234 12.38 -9.64 -16.30
CA PRO A 234 11.82 -9.35 -17.63
C PRO A 234 11.33 -10.58 -18.39
N ILE A 235 11.93 -11.75 -18.15
CA ILE A 235 11.49 -13.03 -18.75
C ILE A 235 10.10 -13.38 -18.23
N ILE A 236 9.85 -13.19 -16.93
CA ILE A 236 8.54 -13.44 -16.31
C ILE A 236 7.50 -12.48 -16.91
N TRP A 237 7.78 -11.19 -16.95
CA TRP A 237 6.85 -10.19 -17.52
C TRP A 237 6.50 -10.48 -18.98
N ARG A 238 7.52 -10.77 -19.81
CA ARG A 238 7.34 -10.99 -21.25
C ARG A 238 6.79 -12.37 -21.60
N SER A 239 6.74 -13.30 -20.66
CA SER A 239 6.13 -14.61 -20.87
C SER A 239 4.59 -14.56 -21.01
N GLY A 240 3.97 -13.41 -20.69
CA GLY A 240 2.51 -13.28 -20.61
C GLY A 240 1.93 -13.90 -19.34
N ALA A 241 2.77 -14.38 -18.41
CA ALA A 241 2.34 -14.89 -17.13
C ALA A 241 1.71 -13.78 -16.27
N SER A 242 0.62 -14.10 -15.56
CA SER A 242 0.01 -13.17 -14.60
C SER A 242 0.97 -12.86 -13.45
N ILE A 243 0.74 -11.74 -12.75
CA ILE A 243 1.54 -11.32 -11.60
C ILE A 243 1.69 -12.40 -10.52
N ASN A 244 0.67 -13.26 -10.38
CA ASN A 244 0.69 -14.41 -9.48
C ASN A 244 1.91 -15.31 -9.71
N ASN A 245 2.36 -15.47 -10.95
CA ASN A 245 3.52 -16.30 -11.25
C ASN A 245 4.82 -15.72 -10.69
N HIS A 246 4.97 -14.39 -10.75
CA HIS A 246 6.10 -13.71 -10.10
C HIS A 246 5.97 -13.81 -8.58
N ILE A 247 4.76 -13.68 -8.02
CA ILE A 247 4.52 -13.87 -6.58
C ILE A 247 4.94 -15.29 -6.15
N ALA A 248 4.53 -16.34 -6.88
CA ALA A 248 4.91 -17.73 -6.61
C ALA A 248 6.44 -17.92 -6.58
N LEU A 249 7.14 -17.35 -7.57
CA LEU A 249 8.59 -17.38 -7.61
C LEU A 249 9.20 -16.65 -6.42
N ARG A 250 8.69 -15.45 -6.09
CA ARG A 250 9.20 -14.61 -5.00
C ARG A 250 8.99 -15.24 -3.62
N ILE A 251 7.88 -15.96 -3.41
CA ILE A 251 7.63 -16.77 -2.20
C ILE A 251 8.83 -17.68 -1.93
N ILE A 252 9.25 -18.45 -2.93
CA ILE A 252 10.40 -19.36 -2.80
C ILE A 252 11.71 -18.58 -2.73
N ALA A 253 11.93 -17.59 -3.60
CA ALA A 253 13.15 -16.81 -3.63
C ALA A 253 13.43 -16.07 -2.30
N SER A 254 12.39 -15.75 -1.52
CA SER A 254 12.50 -15.01 -0.27
C SER A 254 13.16 -15.80 0.88
N LYS A 255 13.32 -17.12 0.75
CA LYS A 255 13.90 -18.01 1.76
C LYS A 255 15.00 -18.89 1.17
N PRO A 256 16.04 -19.25 1.95
CA PRO A 256 17.09 -20.15 1.47
C PRO A 256 16.53 -21.57 1.22
N LEU A 257 17.17 -22.33 0.33
CA LEU A 257 16.76 -23.70 0.00
C LEU A 257 16.61 -24.60 1.24
N ASP A 258 17.59 -24.58 2.14
CA ASP A 258 17.61 -25.38 3.38
C ASP A 258 16.39 -25.13 4.28
N TYR A 259 15.83 -23.92 4.28
CA TYR A 259 14.61 -23.61 5.02
C TYR A 259 13.44 -24.49 4.55
N PHE A 260 13.23 -24.60 3.24
CA PHE A 260 12.13 -25.41 2.69
C PHE A 260 12.37 -26.90 2.83
N LEU A 261 13.61 -27.37 2.70
CA LEU A 261 13.95 -28.78 2.90
C LEU A 261 13.62 -29.23 4.32
N LYS A 262 13.92 -28.39 5.33
CA LYS A 262 13.57 -28.65 6.74
C LYS A 262 12.08 -28.55 7.03
N LEU A 263 11.36 -27.71 6.30
CA LEU A 263 9.92 -27.51 6.47
C LEU A 263 9.06 -28.58 5.78
N LYS A 264 9.57 -29.20 4.71
CA LYS A 264 8.82 -30.15 3.88
C LYS A 264 8.16 -31.31 4.67
N PRO A 265 8.73 -31.86 5.75
CA PRO A 265 8.08 -32.92 6.52
C PRO A 265 6.82 -32.47 7.28
N THR A 266 6.76 -31.20 7.70
CA THR A 266 5.70 -30.67 8.58
C THR A 266 4.71 -29.74 7.88
N ILE A 267 4.92 -29.45 6.59
CA ILE A 267 4.11 -28.47 5.85
C ILE A 267 2.63 -28.87 5.70
N ASP A 268 2.35 -30.17 5.73
CA ASP A 268 1.01 -30.73 5.56
C ASP A 268 0.31 -31.00 6.90
N GLU A 269 0.95 -30.67 8.03
CA GLU A 269 0.31 -30.73 9.35
C GLU A 269 -0.81 -29.68 9.43
N GLU A 270 -2.03 -30.11 9.75
CA GLU A 270 -3.16 -29.19 9.93
C GLU A 270 -2.97 -28.39 11.23
N LEU A 271 -3.01 -27.07 11.12
CA LEU A 271 -2.90 -26.16 12.26
C LEU A 271 -4.25 -25.50 12.53
N THR A 272 -4.59 -25.30 13.80
CA THR A 272 -5.74 -24.46 14.16
C THR A 272 -5.48 -23.00 13.76
N PRO A 273 -6.52 -22.17 13.60
CA PRO A 273 -6.34 -20.74 13.33
C PRO A 273 -5.41 -20.05 14.34
N GLU A 274 -5.52 -20.37 15.62
CA GLU A 274 -4.68 -19.80 16.69
C GLU A 274 -3.22 -20.20 16.52
N GLN A 275 -2.96 -21.48 16.23
CA GLN A 275 -1.62 -21.97 15.97
C GLN A 275 -1.02 -21.29 14.74
N LEU A 276 -1.78 -21.18 13.64
CA LEU A 276 -1.34 -20.55 12.41
C LEU A 276 -0.98 -19.07 12.60
N ILE A 277 -1.80 -18.31 13.33
CA ILE A 277 -1.57 -16.88 13.60
C ILE A 277 -0.37 -16.68 14.54
N SER A 278 -0.13 -17.62 15.46
CA SER A 278 1.00 -17.58 16.40
C SER A 278 2.36 -17.86 15.74
N LEU A 279 2.38 -18.43 14.53
CA LEU A 279 3.61 -18.67 13.80
C LEU A 279 4.34 -17.34 13.48
N PRO A 280 5.68 -17.38 13.36
CA PRO A 280 6.44 -16.26 12.84
C PRO A 280 5.82 -15.73 11.54
N LYS A 281 5.77 -14.41 11.40
CA LYS A 281 5.06 -13.74 10.30
C LYS A 281 5.62 -14.10 8.92
N ASP A 282 6.89 -14.45 8.86
CA ASP A 282 7.58 -14.89 7.67
C ASP A 282 7.68 -16.43 7.56
N ASP A 283 6.94 -17.18 8.36
CA ASP A 283 6.83 -18.64 8.25
C ASP A 283 5.95 -19.02 7.05
N PHE A 284 6.48 -19.82 6.13
CA PHE A 284 5.79 -20.24 4.92
C PHE A 284 4.51 -21.03 5.19
N ARG A 285 4.39 -21.72 6.34
CA ARG A 285 3.15 -22.43 6.71
C ARG A 285 1.94 -21.49 6.77
N ARG A 286 2.13 -20.21 7.12
CA ARG A 286 1.07 -19.19 7.12
C ARG A 286 0.40 -19.01 5.77
N VAL A 287 1.15 -19.14 4.67
CA VAL A 287 0.59 -19.08 3.30
C VAL A 287 0.32 -20.47 2.72
N ALA A 288 1.11 -21.48 3.09
CA ALA A 288 0.97 -22.83 2.56
C ALA A 288 -0.36 -23.49 2.97
N GLN A 289 -0.96 -23.06 4.07
CA GLN A 289 -2.27 -23.54 4.52
C GLN A 289 -3.45 -22.74 3.99
N LEU A 290 -3.24 -21.73 3.14
CA LEU A 290 -4.35 -20.99 2.52
C LEU A 290 -5.13 -21.88 1.54
N GLU A 291 -6.40 -21.54 1.31
CA GLU A 291 -7.29 -22.32 0.44
C GLU A 291 -6.72 -22.38 -0.99
N ARG A 292 -6.78 -23.57 -1.57
CA ARG A 292 -6.23 -23.88 -2.90
C ARG A 292 -7.20 -24.66 -3.78
N HIS A 293 -8.38 -25.01 -3.27
CA HIS A 293 -9.43 -25.81 -3.90
C HIS A 293 -8.86 -27.04 -4.61
N GLN A 294 -7.93 -27.74 -3.96
CA GLN A 294 -7.16 -28.81 -4.60
C GLN A 294 -8.07 -29.93 -5.13
N GLY A 295 -9.15 -30.26 -4.41
CA GLY A 295 -10.09 -31.32 -4.80
C GLY A 295 -11.04 -30.94 -5.95
N GLU A 296 -11.21 -29.65 -6.24
CA GLU A 296 -12.16 -29.15 -7.25
C GLU A 296 -11.48 -28.81 -8.58
N ARG A 297 -10.14 -28.81 -8.61
CA ARG A 297 -9.34 -28.45 -9.78
C ARG A 297 -9.48 -29.46 -10.91
N GLN A 298 -9.83 -28.97 -12.09
CA GLN A 298 -9.88 -29.76 -13.31
C GLN A 298 -8.47 -30.18 -13.77
N PRO A 299 -8.30 -31.36 -14.40
CA PRO A 299 -7.00 -31.84 -14.90
C PRO A 299 -6.27 -30.85 -15.82
N SER A 300 -7.01 -30.15 -16.70
CA SER A 300 -6.45 -29.13 -17.60
C SER A 300 -5.86 -27.93 -16.84
N ASN A 301 -6.57 -27.46 -15.81
CA ASN A 301 -6.10 -26.40 -14.93
C ASN A 301 -4.84 -26.87 -14.17
N PHE A 302 -4.84 -28.08 -13.63
CA PHE A 302 -3.69 -28.65 -12.93
C PHE A 302 -2.46 -28.76 -13.84
N PHE A 303 -2.63 -29.22 -15.08
CA PHE A 303 -1.55 -29.31 -16.06
C PHE A 303 -0.90 -27.94 -16.34
N GLN A 304 -1.69 -26.89 -16.53
CA GLN A 304 -1.16 -25.53 -16.71
C GLN A 304 -0.32 -25.06 -15.52
N HIS A 305 -0.77 -25.32 -14.29
CA HIS A 305 -0.04 -24.97 -13.07
C HIS A 305 1.28 -25.76 -12.95
N VAL A 306 1.29 -27.05 -13.34
CA VAL A 306 2.51 -27.88 -13.35
C VAL A 306 3.52 -27.35 -14.36
N LEU A 307 3.09 -27.01 -15.58
CA LEU A 307 3.97 -26.42 -16.60
C LEU A 307 4.61 -25.13 -16.09
N MET A 308 3.79 -24.26 -15.49
CA MET A 308 4.25 -23.00 -14.94
C MET A 308 5.17 -23.19 -13.74
N ALA A 309 4.88 -24.14 -12.84
CA ALA A 309 5.76 -24.46 -11.71
C ALA A 309 7.15 -24.91 -12.18
N ARG A 310 7.22 -25.72 -13.23
CA ARG A 310 8.47 -26.13 -13.85
C ARG A 310 9.20 -24.95 -14.48
N PHE A 311 8.49 -24.08 -15.20
CA PHE A 311 9.06 -22.86 -15.78
C PHE A 311 9.67 -21.95 -14.70
N LEU A 312 8.93 -21.67 -13.62
CA LEU A 312 9.40 -20.83 -12.53
C LEU A 312 10.55 -21.48 -11.74
N THR A 313 10.55 -22.80 -11.60
CA THR A 313 11.66 -23.53 -10.98
C THR A 313 12.92 -23.46 -11.84
N ASN A 314 12.77 -23.48 -13.17
CA ASN A 314 13.89 -23.23 -14.09
C ASN A 314 14.40 -21.80 -13.98
N CYS A 315 13.51 -20.82 -13.78
CA CYS A 315 13.88 -19.43 -13.51
C CYS A 315 14.70 -19.31 -12.20
N LEU A 316 14.25 -19.95 -11.11
CA LEU A 316 14.99 -20.00 -9.84
C LEU A 316 16.39 -20.64 -10.02
N ARG A 317 16.46 -21.72 -10.80
CA ARG A 317 17.73 -22.38 -11.13
C ARG A 317 18.67 -21.47 -11.92
N ALA A 318 18.16 -20.78 -12.94
CA ALA A 318 18.94 -19.80 -13.71
C ALA A 318 19.41 -18.63 -12.83
N GLY A 319 18.60 -18.24 -11.84
CA GLY A 319 18.95 -17.25 -10.82
C GLY A 319 19.92 -17.74 -9.73
N GLY A 320 20.39 -19.00 -9.81
CA GLY A 320 21.37 -19.56 -8.87
C GLY A 320 20.79 -20.02 -7.53
N TYR A 321 19.47 -20.21 -7.42
CA TYR A 321 18.80 -20.59 -6.16
C TYR A 321 19.30 -21.91 -5.56
N PHE A 322 19.65 -22.88 -6.41
CA PHE A 322 20.09 -24.22 -6.01
C PHE A 322 21.62 -24.36 -5.91
N GLY A 323 22.38 -23.26 -6.05
CA GLY A 323 23.84 -23.32 -6.15
C GLY A 323 24.34 -23.86 -7.50
N SER A 324 25.62 -24.25 -7.55
CA SER A 324 26.30 -24.70 -8.77
C SER A 324 25.94 -26.12 -9.21
N GLU A 325 25.59 -26.99 -8.26
CA GLU A 325 25.27 -28.40 -8.50
C GLU A 325 23.89 -28.75 -7.90
N PRO A 326 22.78 -28.41 -8.59
CA PRO A 326 21.43 -28.67 -8.10
C PRO A 326 21.15 -30.17 -8.00
N LYS A 327 20.73 -30.66 -6.82
CA LYS A 327 20.31 -32.06 -6.68
C LYS A 327 18.89 -32.26 -7.23
N PRO A 328 18.62 -33.34 -8.00
CA PRO A 328 17.30 -33.59 -8.57
C PRO A 328 16.15 -33.60 -7.55
N ASP A 329 16.37 -34.19 -6.37
CA ASP A 329 15.35 -34.28 -5.32
C ASP A 329 15.01 -32.91 -4.71
N GLU A 330 16.03 -32.07 -4.49
CA GLU A 330 15.85 -30.70 -3.98
C GLU A 330 15.07 -29.84 -4.98
N VAL A 331 15.38 -29.97 -6.28
CA VAL A 331 14.66 -29.30 -7.37
C VAL A 331 13.20 -29.77 -7.43
N SER A 332 12.97 -31.08 -7.27
CA SER A 332 11.62 -31.66 -7.25
C SER A 332 10.79 -31.14 -6.07
N ILE A 333 11.38 -31.07 -4.87
CA ILE A 333 10.74 -30.51 -3.68
C ILE A 333 10.34 -29.05 -3.95
N ILE A 334 11.26 -28.22 -4.41
CA ILE A 334 10.95 -26.81 -4.68
C ILE A 334 9.89 -26.68 -5.77
N CYS A 335 9.95 -27.47 -6.85
CA CYS A 335 8.93 -27.46 -7.88
C CYS A 335 7.54 -27.78 -7.32
N SER A 336 7.44 -28.73 -6.37
CA SER A 336 6.17 -29.05 -5.70
C SER A 336 5.65 -27.89 -4.83
N LEU A 337 6.56 -27.14 -4.19
CA LEU A 337 6.19 -25.96 -3.40
C LEU A 337 5.77 -24.79 -4.27
N VAL A 338 6.44 -24.56 -5.42
CA VAL A 338 6.01 -23.58 -6.43
C VAL A 338 4.62 -23.94 -6.95
N LEU A 339 4.37 -25.21 -7.26
CA LEU A 339 3.04 -25.67 -7.69
C LEU A 339 1.99 -25.38 -6.62
N ARG A 340 2.26 -25.73 -5.36
CA ARG A 340 1.38 -25.40 -4.23
C ARG A 340 1.12 -23.90 -4.15
N SER A 341 2.16 -23.07 -4.28
CA SER A 341 2.03 -21.62 -4.31
C SER A 341 1.12 -21.13 -5.41
N LEU A 342 1.32 -21.57 -6.65
CA LEU A 342 0.46 -21.21 -7.78
C LEU A 342 -1.03 -21.52 -7.52
N GLN A 343 -1.32 -22.60 -6.78
CA GLN A 343 -2.70 -22.96 -6.46
C GLN A 343 -3.33 -22.06 -5.40
N PHE A 344 -2.64 -21.72 -4.32
CA PHE A 344 -3.24 -20.87 -3.28
C PHE A 344 -3.26 -19.39 -3.68
N ILE A 345 -2.28 -18.89 -4.44
CA ILE A 345 -2.24 -17.47 -4.81
C ILE A 345 -3.36 -17.04 -5.74
N GLN A 346 -3.96 -17.98 -6.49
CA GLN A 346 -5.12 -17.71 -7.33
C GLN A 346 -6.27 -17.09 -6.51
N PHE A 347 -6.43 -17.52 -5.25
CA PHE A 347 -7.55 -17.16 -4.40
C PHE A 347 -7.19 -16.18 -3.28
N ASN A 348 -5.90 -16.03 -2.96
CA ASN A 348 -5.45 -15.33 -1.74
C ASN A 348 -4.55 -14.12 -2.03
N THR A 349 -4.35 -13.76 -3.31
CA THR A 349 -3.56 -12.58 -3.68
C THR A 349 -4.41 -11.32 -3.58
N HIS A 350 -3.81 -10.27 -3.03
CA HIS A 350 -4.42 -8.96 -2.89
C HIS A 350 -3.75 -7.96 -3.84
N GLU A 351 -4.57 -7.08 -4.40
CA GLU A 351 -4.10 -5.96 -5.20
C GLU A 351 -3.61 -4.82 -4.30
N VAL A 352 -2.34 -4.43 -4.46
CA VAL A 352 -1.76 -3.22 -3.89
C VAL A 352 -2.04 -2.06 -4.83
N ALA A 353 -2.63 -0.99 -4.31
CA ALA A 353 -3.07 0.16 -5.09
C ALA A 353 -2.44 1.50 -4.68
N GLU A 354 -2.41 2.43 -5.63
CA GLU A 354 -2.07 3.85 -5.45
C GLU A 354 -3.26 4.69 -5.94
N LEU A 355 -3.72 5.64 -5.12
CA LEU A 355 -4.78 6.57 -5.49
C LEU A 355 -4.22 7.67 -6.40
N HIS A 356 -4.71 7.75 -7.63
CA HIS A 356 -4.30 8.75 -8.62
C HIS A 356 -5.30 9.90 -8.64
N LYS A 357 -4.82 11.11 -8.39
CA LYS A 357 -5.60 12.36 -8.46
C LYS A 357 -5.29 13.09 -9.75
N PHE A 358 -6.31 13.42 -10.54
CA PHE A 358 -6.17 14.13 -11.80
C PHE A 358 -6.47 15.62 -11.59
N SER A 359 -5.43 16.45 -11.48
CA SER A 359 -5.55 17.89 -11.18
C SER A 359 -6.50 18.62 -12.14
N SER A 360 -6.49 18.24 -13.42
CA SER A 360 -7.32 18.86 -14.47
C SER A 360 -8.81 18.57 -14.38
N SER A 361 -9.21 17.45 -13.78
CA SER A 361 -10.62 17.03 -13.72
C SER A 361 -11.17 16.86 -12.31
N GLY A 362 -10.33 16.97 -11.27
CA GLY A 362 -10.68 16.67 -9.87
C GLY A 362 -11.09 15.20 -9.65
N ARG A 363 -10.82 14.32 -10.62
CA ARG A 363 -11.20 12.90 -10.52
C ARG A 363 -10.13 12.15 -9.74
N GLU A 364 -10.57 11.14 -9.01
CA GLU A 364 -9.69 10.23 -8.29
C GLU A 364 -9.92 8.80 -8.78
N LYS A 365 -8.84 8.02 -8.90
CA LYS A 365 -8.93 6.63 -9.33
C LYS A 365 -7.91 5.77 -8.60
N SER A 366 -8.38 4.66 -8.03
CA SER A 366 -7.48 3.63 -7.49
C SER A 366 -6.81 2.87 -8.63
N ILE A 367 -5.49 2.84 -8.65
CA ILE A 367 -4.68 2.17 -9.66
C ILE A 367 -3.97 0.98 -9.05
N PHE A 368 -4.22 -0.22 -9.57
CA PHE A 368 -3.49 -1.43 -9.24
C PHE A 368 -2.02 -1.29 -9.67
N ILE A 369 -1.09 -1.27 -8.71
CA ILE A 369 0.35 -1.08 -8.97
C ILE A 369 1.17 -2.37 -8.79
N GLY A 370 0.68 -3.34 -8.04
CA GLY A 370 1.37 -4.58 -7.75
C GLY A 370 0.53 -5.52 -6.90
N GLY A 371 0.92 -6.78 -6.78
CA GLY A 371 0.19 -7.81 -6.04
C GLY A 371 0.96 -8.28 -4.82
N ALA A 372 0.26 -8.71 -3.78
CA ALA A 372 0.88 -9.15 -2.53
C ALA A 372 0.03 -10.20 -1.81
N ILE A 373 0.65 -10.92 -0.86
CA ILE A 373 -0.05 -11.87 0.02
C ILE A 373 0.02 -11.36 1.44
N TYR A 374 -1.16 -11.28 2.08
CA TYR A 374 -1.35 -10.87 3.46
C TYR A 374 -2.02 -12.05 4.19
N PRO A 375 -1.24 -12.93 4.85
CA PRO A 375 -1.76 -14.21 5.33
C PRO A 375 -2.90 -14.08 6.33
N THR A 376 -2.93 -13.01 7.13
CA THR A 376 -4.00 -12.75 8.10
C THR A 376 -5.24 -12.20 7.39
N LEU A 377 -5.07 -11.22 6.50
CA LEU A 377 -6.19 -10.68 5.73
C LEU A 377 -6.86 -11.71 4.81
N ALA A 378 -6.10 -12.66 4.27
CA ALA A 378 -6.63 -13.74 3.45
C ALA A 378 -7.67 -14.62 4.19
N LEU A 379 -7.80 -14.49 5.51
CA LEU A 379 -8.81 -15.15 6.34
C LEU A 379 -10.10 -14.33 6.48
N PHE A 380 -10.22 -13.17 5.81
CA PHE A 380 -11.41 -12.34 5.81
C PHE A 380 -12.25 -12.69 4.58
N ASN A 381 -13.43 -13.27 4.79
CA ASN A 381 -14.31 -13.68 3.71
C ASN A 381 -14.96 -12.49 2.99
N HIS A 382 -15.48 -12.73 1.80
CA HIS A 382 -16.08 -11.71 0.97
C HIS A 382 -17.47 -11.23 1.42
N SER A 383 -17.76 -9.94 1.25
CA SER A 383 -19.11 -9.39 1.10
C SER A 383 -19.16 -8.37 -0.04
N CYS A 384 -20.27 -8.34 -0.78
CA CYS A 384 -20.55 -7.29 -1.76
C CYS A 384 -20.89 -5.93 -1.12
N ASP A 385 -21.21 -5.92 0.19
CA ASP A 385 -21.30 -4.74 1.05
C ASP A 385 -20.31 -4.90 2.23
N PRO A 386 -19.00 -4.74 1.98
CA PRO A 386 -17.97 -4.98 2.99
C PRO A 386 -18.12 -4.03 4.19
N GLY A 387 -17.90 -4.56 5.39
CA GLY A 387 -17.89 -3.76 6.63
C GLY A 387 -16.61 -2.94 6.81
N VAL A 388 -15.61 -3.16 5.96
CA VAL A 388 -14.26 -2.59 6.06
C VAL A 388 -13.79 -1.97 4.75
N VAL A 389 -12.73 -1.16 4.84
CA VAL A 389 -11.96 -0.65 3.71
C VAL A 389 -10.51 -1.06 3.85
N ARG A 390 -9.88 -1.36 2.71
CA ARG A 390 -8.43 -1.56 2.62
C ARG A 390 -7.75 -0.37 1.97
N TYR A 391 -6.59 0.02 2.49
CA TYR A 391 -5.68 0.97 1.86
C TYR A 391 -4.22 0.63 2.20
N PHE A 392 -3.26 1.30 1.54
CA PHE A 392 -1.86 0.92 1.61
C PHE A 392 -0.95 2.08 1.98
N ARG A 393 0.08 1.82 2.77
CA ARG A 393 1.25 2.71 2.96
C ARG A 393 2.50 1.96 2.53
N GLY A 394 3.05 2.32 1.38
CA GLY A 394 3.98 1.47 0.65
C GLY A 394 3.31 0.13 0.31
N THR A 395 3.83 -0.97 0.84
CA THR A 395 3.23 -2.31 0.72
C THR A 395 2.50 -2.78 1.97
N THR A 396 2.50 -2.02 3.07
CA THR A 396 1.74 -2.37 4.28
C THR A 396 0.25 -2.13 4.02
N ILE A 397 -0.58 -3.13 4.30
CA ILE A 397 -2.04 -3.02 4.20
C ILE A 397 -2.62 -2.57 5.54
N HIS A 398 -3.61 -1.68 5.48
CA HIS A 398 -4.41 -1.24 6.61
C HIS A 398 -5.88 -1.57 6.34
N ILE A 399 -6.56 -2.11 7.35
CA ILE A 399 -7.98 -2.43 7.32
C ILE A 399 -8.68 -1.63 8.42
N ASN A 400 -9.65 -0.81 8.02
CA ASN A 400 -10.48 -0.05 8.95
C ASN A 400 -11.96 -0.34 8.71
N SER A 401 -12.76 -0.35 9.78
CA SER A 401 -14.21 -0.46 9.65
C SER A 401 -14.80 0.80 9.02
N VAL A 402 -15.83 0.63 8.19
CA VAL A 402 -16.56 1.73 7.54
C VAL A 402 -18.05 1.77 7.91
N ARG A 403 -18.48 0.85 8.76
CA ARG A 403 -19.80 0.82 9.40
C ARG A 403 -19.69 0.08 10.73
N PRO A 404 -20.70 0.18 11.62
CA PRO A 404 -20.74 -0.65 12.81
C PRO A 404 -20.85 -2.14 12.44
N ILE A 405 -20.16 -3.01 13.17
CA ILE A 405 -20.25 -4.47 13.04
C ILE A 405 -20.53 -5.03 14.43
N GLU A 406 -21.68 -5.69 14.59
CA GLU A 406 -22.10 -6.24 15.88
C GLU A 406 -21.24 -7.44 16.28
N ALA A 407 -21.08 -7.64 17.59
CA ALA A 407 -20.36 -8.78 18.14
C ALA A 407 -20.88 -10.11 17.57
N GLY A 408 -19.96 -10.97 17.15
CA GLY A 408 -20.24 -12.27 16.53
C GLY A 408 -20.48 -12.24 15.03
N LEU A 409 -20.76 -11.06 14.43
CA LEU A 409 -20.94 -10.96 12.97
C LEU A 409 -19.60 -11.04 12.22
N PRO A 410 -19.62 -11.55 10.97
CA PRO A 410 -18.42 -11.60 10.13
C PRO A 410 -17.83 -10.21 9.85
N ILE A 411 -16.49 -10.14 9.82
CA ILE A 411 -15.75 -8.98 9.34
C ILE A 411 -15.34 -9.28 7.91
N ASN A 412 -16.21 -8.93 6.97
CA ASN A 412 -16.00 -9.24 5.56
C ASN A 412 -15.24 -8.15 4.80
N GLU A 413 -14.37 -8.60 3.88
CA GLU A 413 -13.61 -7.79 2.94
C GLU A 413 -14.24 -7.83 1.52
N ASN A 414 -13.72 -7.05 0.58
CA ASN A 414 -14.19 -7.02 -0.80
C ASN A 414 -13.21 -7.64 -1.82
N TYR A 415 -13.68 -8.70 -2.49
CA TYR A 415 -12.92 -9.44 -3.50
C TYR A 415 -13.10 -8.86 -4.92
N GLY A 416 -13.53 -7.60 -5.03
CA GLY A 416 -13.72 -6.89 -6.29
C GLY A 416 -15.15 -6.38 -6.52
N PRO A 417 -16.16 -7.26 -6.66
CA PRO A 417 -17.52 -6.82 -6.97
C PRO A 417 -18.20 -6.13 -5.78
N MET A 418 -18.87 -5.01 -6.01
CA MET A 418 -19.67 -4.28 -5.01
C MET A 418 -21.08 -4.02 -5.53
N TYR A 419 -22.08 -4.14 -4.65
CA TYR A 419 -23.49 -3.98 -5.07
C TYR A 419 -23.80 -2.57 -5.57
N THR A 420 -23.06 -1.55 -5.11
CA THR A 420 -23.24 -0.16 -5.54
C THR A 420 -22.84 0.06 -7.00
N GLN A 421 -22.09 -0.86 -7.61
CA GLN A 421 -21.52 -0.71 -8.95
C GLN A 421 -21.99 -1.79 -9.94
N ASP A 422 -22.07 -3.04 -9.50
CA ASP A 422 -22.35 -4.21 -10.33
C ASP A 422 -23.69 -4.87 -9.95
N GLU A 423 -24.42 -5.38 -10.95
CA GLU A 423 -25.66 -6.14 -10.75
C GLU A 423 -25.40 -7.47 -10.03
N ARG A 424 -26.40 -7.98 -9.28
CA ARG A 424 -26.25 -9.26 -8.53
C ARG A 424 -25.74 -10.41 -9.40
N SER A 425 -26.28 -10.58 -10.60
CA SER A 425 -25.89 -11.65 -11.52
C SER A 425 -24.42 -11.55 -11.94
N GLU A 426 -23.94 -10.34 -12.22
CA GLU A 426 -22.54 -10.07 -12.58
C GLU A 426 -21.60 -10.32 -11.40
N ARG A 427 -21.99 -9.87 -10.20
CA ARG A 427 -21.24 -10.11 -8.95
C ARG A 427 -21.08 -11.61 -8.69
N GLN A 428 -22.18 -12.36 -8.75
CA GLN A 428 -22.16 -13.82 -8.55
C GLN A 428 -21.32 -14.54 -9.61
N ALA A 429 -21.47 -14.17 -10.89
CA ALA A 429 -20.69 -14.78 -11.97
C ALA A 429 -19.18 -14.54 -11.77
N ARG A 430 -18.76 -13.33 -11.41
CA ARG A 430 -17.35 -12.97 -11.19
C ARG A 430 -16.76 -13.74 -10.01
N LEU A 431 -17.49 -13.83 -8.88
CA LEU A 431 -17.03 -14.58 -7.71
C LEU A 431 -16.96 -16.09 -7.97
N LYS A 432 -17.95 -16.63 -8.69
CA LYS A 432 -17.98 -18.04 -9.06
C LYS A 432 -16.84 -18.41 -10.01
N ASP A 433 -16.46 -17.52 -10.93
CA ASP A 433 -15.34 -17.74 -11.86
C ASP A 433 -13.97 -17.65 -11.17
N LEU A 434 -13.78 -16.61 -10.35
CA LEU A 434 -12.47 -16.31 -9.74
C LEU A 434 -12.20 -17.07 -8.43
N TYR A 435 -13.24 -17.27 -7.60
CA TYR A 435 -13.13 -17.78 -6.23
C TYR A 435 -13.98 -19.03 -5.96
N TRP A 436 -14.77 -19.49 -6.92
CA TRP A 436 -15.48 -20.77 -6.88
C TRP A 436 -16.53 -20.89 -5.76
N PHE A 437 -17.13 -19.77 -5.37
CA PHE A 437 -18.26 -19.75 -4.44
C PHE A 437 -19.37 -18.81 -4.92
N GLU A 438 -20.56 -18.98 -4.34
CA GLU A 438 -21.70 -18.07 -4.52
C GLU A 438 -21.89 -17.25 -3.25
N CYS A 439 -21.95 -15.91 -3.38
CA CYS A 439 -22.00 -15.02 -2.23
C CYS A 439 -23.39 -14.96 -1.59
N SER A 440 -23.47 -15.10 -0.28
CA SER A 440 -24.71 -15.03 0.51
C SER A 440 -24.77 -13.83 1.46
N CYS A 441 -24.12 -12.71 1.11
CA CYS A 441 -24.27 -11.48 1.89
C CYS A 441 -25.68 -10.86 1.71
N ASP A 442 -26.08 -9.96 2.61
CA ASP A 442 -27.40 -9.29 2.57
C ASP A 442 -27.70 -8.68 1.18
N ALA A 443 -26.72 -7.99 0.58
CA ALA A 443 -26.85 -7.41 -0.76
C ALA A 443 -27.07 -8.43 -1.89
N CYS A 444 -26.69 -9.70 -1.69
CA CYS A 444 -26.95 -10.79 -2.61
C CYS A 444 -28.26 -11.52 -2.30
N ILE A 445 -28.62 -11.68 -1.03
CA ILE A 445 -29.87 -12.34 -0.60
C ILE A 445 -31.06 -11.48 -0.99
N ASP A 446 -31.02 -10.19 -0.67
CA ASP A 446 -32.11 -9.25 -0.88
C ASP A 446 -32.06 -8.57 -2.26
N ASN A 447 -31.08 -8.92 -3.10
CA ASN A 447 -30.89 -8.35 -4.43
C ASN A 447 -30.88 -6.80 -4.44
N TRP A 448 -30.04 -6.21 -3.59
CA TRP A 448 -29.94 -4.76 -3.50
C TRP A 448 -29.54 -4.14 -4.86
N PRO A 449 -30.18 -3.01 -5.26
CA PRO A 449 -29.91 -2.34 -6.52
C PRO A 449 -28.57 -1.59 -6.48
N LYS A 450 -28.07 -1.20 -7.66
CA LYS A 450 -26.92 -0.30 -7.78
C LYS A 450 -27.21 1.05 -7.15
N PHE A 451 -26.15 1.81 -6.85
CA PHE A 451 -26.30 3.09 -6.19
C PHE A 451 -27.18 4.07 -6.97
N ASP A 452 -27.04 4.13 -8.30
CA ASP A 452 -27.82 5.02 -9.16
C ASP A 452 -29.31 4.63 -9.22
N ASP A 453 -29.62 3.36 -8.93
CA ASP A 453 -30.96 2.78 -8.96
C ASP A 453 -31.60 2.68 -7.56
N LEU A 454 -30.92 3.17 -6.50
CA LEU A 454 -31.47 3.15 -5.14
C LEU A 454 -32.69 4.08 -5.02
N PRO A 455 -33.79 3.63 -4.40
CA PRO A 455 -34.91 4.50 -4.07
C PRO A 455 -34.46 5.69 -3.20
N ARG A 456 -34.88 6.90 -3.57
CA ARG A 456 -34.54 8.15 -2.85
C ARG A 456 -35.68 8.68 -2.00
N ASP A 457 -36.88 8.20 -2.25
CA ASP A 457 -38.14 8.62 -1.64
C ASP A 457 -38.64 7.64 -0.57
N VAL A 458 -38.13 6.40 -0.57
CA VAL A 458 -38.41 5.40 0.46
C VAL A 458 -37.31 5.40 1.51
N ILE A 459 -37.67 5.64 2.77
CA ILE A 459 -36.73 5.62 3.90
C ILE A 459 -36.86 4.29 4.64
N ARG A 460 -35.73 3.70 5.02
CA ARG A 460 -35.67 2.38 5.65
C ARG A 460 -35.20 2.53 7.10
N PHE A 461 -36.10 2.31 8.05
CA PHE A 461 -35.81 2.41 9.49
C PHE A 461 -35.59 1.03 10.11
N ARG A 462 -34.74 0.97 11.13
CA ARG A 462 -34.66 -0.20 12.01
C ARG A 462 -35.85 -0.19 12.96
N CYS A 463 -36.41 -1.36 13.24
CA CYS A 463 -37.37 -1.50 14.32
C CYS A 463 -36.69 -1.19 15.67
N ASP A 464 -37.28 -0.28 16.45
CA ASP A 464 -36.80 0.14 17.78
C ASP A 464 -37.47 -0.63 18.93
N ALA A 465 -38.10 -1.76 18.61
CA ALA A 465 -38.81 -2.58 19.59
C ALA A 465 -37.87 -3.09 20.69
N PRO A 466 -38.32 -3.14 21.97
CA PRO A 466 -37.48 -3.57 23.10
C PRO A 466 -36.93 -5.00 23.01
N ASN A 467 -37.49 -5.83 22.13
CA ASN A 467 -37.06 -7.20 21.89
C ASN A 467 -35.89 -7.32 20.89
N ASN A 468 -35.24 -6.20 20.51
CA ASN A 468 -34.17 -6.16 19.50
C ASN A 468 -34.60 -6.81 18.17
N CYS A 469 -35.80 -6.48 17.70
CA CYS A 469 -36.28 -6.96 16.40
C CYS A 469 -35.37 -6.45 15.26
N SER A 470 -34.85 -7.37 14.44
CA SER A 470 -33.98 -7.05 13.29
C SER A 470 -34.75 -6.59 12.04
N ALA A 471 -36.06 -6.37 12.16
CA ALA A 471 -36.90 -6.00 11.03
C ALA A 471 -36.59 -4.58 10.53
N VAL A 472 -36.70 -4.42 9.22
CA VAL A 472 -36.62 -3.13 8.54
C VAL A 472 -38.02 -2.66 8.21
N ILE A 473 -38.30 -1.39 8.53
CA ILE A 473 -39.57 -0.73 8.26
C ILE A 473 -39.34 0.24 7.10
N GLU A 474 -39.97 -0.04 5.97
CA GLU A 474 -39.90 0.81 4.78
C GLU A 474 -41.05 1.83 4.82
N VAL A 475 -40.69 3.12 4.74
CA VAL A 475 -41.63 4.23 4.85
C VAL A 475 -41.63 4.98 3.52
N PRO A 476 -42.73 4.90 2.74
CA PRO A 476 -42.86 5.64 1.49
C PRO A 476 -43.11 7.14 1.77
N PRO A 477 -42.91 8.02 0.77
CA PRO A 477 -43.08 9.47 0.93
C PRO A 477 -44.55 9.85 1.21
N SER A 478 -45.50 8.97 0.89
CA SER A 478 -46.93 9.16 1.16
C SER A 478 -47.34 8.86 2.61
N CYS A 479 -46.43 8.33 3.45
CA CYS A 479 -46.74 7.99 4.83
C CYS A 479 -46.82 9.27 5.69
N ASN A 480 -47.97 9.51 6.30
CA ASN A 480 -48.19 10.64 7.22
C ASN A 480 -48.13 10.23 8.71
N ASP A 481 -47.90 8.94 8.99
CA ASP A 481 -47.85 8.39 10.34
C ASP A 481 -46.42 8.32 10.87
N PHE A 482 -46.18 8.87 12.06
CA PHE A 482 -44.88 8.78 12.75
C PHE A 482 -44.72 7.50 13.58
N MET A 483 -45.82 6.78 13.79
CA MET A 483 -45.90 5.58 14.62
C MET A 483 -46.24 4.40 13.71
N VAL A 484 -45.21 3.70 13.23
CA VAL A 484 -45.37 2.65 12.22
C VAL A 484 -45.30 1.28 12.89
N LYS A 485 -46.32 0.45 12.66
CA LYS A 485 -46.35 -0.91 13.22
C LYS A 485 -45.39 -1.82 12.45
N CYS A 486 -44.48 -2.46 13.16
CA CYS A 486 -43.58 -3.46 12.61
C CYS A 486 -44.37 -4.73 12.23
N VAL A 487 -44.25 -5.17 10.99
CA VAL A 487 -44.94 -6.38 10.50
C VAL A 487 -44.39 -7.67 11.11
N THR A 488 -43.15 -7.64 11.61
CA THR A 488 -42.46 -8.83 12.14
C THR A 488 -42.76 -9.06 13.62
N CYS A 489 -42.59 -8.04 14.47
CA CYS A 489 -42.82 -8.18 15.92
C CYS A 489 -44.16 -7.63 16.40
N GLY A 490 -44.86 -6.85 15.57
CA GLY A 490 -46.16 -6.24 15.93
C GLY A 490 -46.06 -4.98 16.80
N GLU A 491 -44.87 -4.63 17.29
CA GLU A 491 -44.62 -3.40 18.06
C GLU A 491 -44.67 -2.15 17.18
N ILE A 492 -44.82 -0.99 17.81
CA ILE A 492 -44.90 0.31 17.13
C ILE A 492 -43.56 1.03 17.22
N THR A 493 -43.00 1.41 16.07
CA THR A 493 -41.75 2.15 15.95
C THR A 493 -41.99 3.63 15.69
N ASN A 494 -41.28 4.48 16.45
CA ASN A 494 -41.36 5.93 16.29
C ASN A 494 -40.33 6.44 15.27
N ILE A 495 -40.75 6.61 14.02
CA ILE A 495 -39.87 7.03 12.93
C ILE A 495 -39.49 8.53 13.00
N LEU A 496 -40.18 9.35 13.82
CA LEU A 496 -39.85 10.77 13.98
C LEU A 496 -38.42 10.96 14.49
N LYS A 497 -37.93 10.04 15.34
CA LYS A 497 -36.54 10.03 15.81
C LYS A 497 -35.56 9.95 14.65
N GLY A 498 -35.82 9.05 13.70
CA GLY A 498 -34.96 8.86 12.54
C GLY A 498 -35.08 9.99 11.52
N LEU A 499 -36.28 10.54 11.30
CA LEU A 499 -36.47 11.73 10.45
C LEU A 499 -35.70 12.94 10.99
N LYS A 500 -35.73 13.15 12.31
CA LYS A 500 -34.95 14.21 12.96
C LYS A 500 -33.45 13.99 12.78
N VAL A 501 -32.97 12.76 12.93
CA VAL A 501 -31.56 12.41 12.66
C VAL A 501 -31.17 12.80 11.24
N MET A 502 -31.98 12.48 10.22
CA MET A 502 -31.69 12.86 8.84
C MET A 502 -31.61 14.37 8.62
N GLN A 503 -32.50 15.12 9.28
CA GLN A 503 -32.46 16.59 9.24
C GLN A 503 -31.20 17.14 9.93
N ASP A 504 -30.85 16.60 11.10
CA ASP A 504 -29.71 17.04 11.90
C ASP A 504 -28.36 16.70 11.22
N THR A 505 -28.30 15.61 10.44
CA THR A 505 -27.06 15.19 9.75
C THR A 505 -26.78 16.00 8.48
N GLU A 506 -27.75 16.74 7.92
CA GLU A 506 -27.57 17.48 6.66
C GLU A 506 -26.41 18.50 6.73
N MET A 507 -26.38 19.33 7.78
CA MET A 507 -25.30 20.32 7.98
C MET A 507 -23.94 19.65 8.25
N MET A 508 -23.95 18.52 8.95
CA MET A 508 -22.75 17.72 9.22
C MET A 508 -22.18 17.16 7.91
N THR A 509 -23.02 16.64 7.02
CA THR A 509 -22.62 16.13 5.70
C THR A 509 -21.99 17.22 4.85
N ARG A 510 -22.60 18.41 4.77
CA ARG A 510 -22.02 19.55 4.03
C ARG A 510 -20.65 19.94 4.59
N THR A 511 -20.50 19.93 5.92
CA THR A 511 -19.22 20.25 6.57
C THR A 511 -18.17 19.18 6.29
N ALA A 512 -18.53 17.90 6.35
CA ALA A 512 -17.63 16.78 6.08
C ALA A 512 -17.15 16.78 4.62
N LYS A 513 -18.04 17.00 3.66
CA LYS A 513 -17.71 17.12 2.23
C LYS A 513 -16.77 18.30 1.96
N ARG A 514 -17.02 19.47 2.56
CA ARG A 514 -16.11 20.62 2.43
C ARG A 514 -14.70 20.30 2.95
N LEU A 515 -14.60 19.64 4.11
CA LEU A 515 -13.29 19.23 4.66
C LEU A 515 -12.57 18.22 3.76
N TYR A 516 -13.33 17.34 3.11
CA TYR A 516 -12.79 16.40 2.12
C TYR A 516 -12.22 17.13 0.90
N GLU A 517 -13.01 18.05 0.33
CA GLU A 517 -12.65 18.85 -0.85
C GLU A 517 -11.44 19.75 -0.60
N THR A 518 -11.26 20.27 0.63
CA THR A 518 -10.08 21.06 1.01
C THR A 518 -8.85 20.22 1.34
N GLY A 519 -8.94 18.89 1.25
CA GLY A 519 -7.84 17.96 1.53
C GLY A 519 -7.57 17.75 3.03
N GLU A 520 -8.47 18.18 3.91
CA GLU A 520 -8.38 17.98 5.36
C GLU A 520 -8.90 16.59 5.77
N TYR A 521 -8.38 15.54 5.11
CA TYR A 521 -8.89 14.15 5.21
C TYR A 521 -9.02 13.63 6.65
N PRO A 522 -8.09 13.84 7.60
CA PRO A 522 -8.29 13.39 8.98
C PRO A 522 -9.50 14.01 9.67
N LYS A 523 -9.80 15.29 9.38
CA LYS A 523 -10.98 15.98 9.95
C LYS A 523 -12.26 15.54 9.26
N ALA A 524 -12.23 15.39 7.94
CA ALA A 524 -13.35 14.85 7.17
C ALA A 524 -13.70 13.43 7.64
N LEU A 525 -12.70 12.56 7.80
CA LEU A 525 -12.83 11.20 8.31
C LEU A 525 -13.59 11.17 9.64
N ALA A 526 -13.17 11.97 10.63
CA ALA A 526 -13.83 12.02 11.93
C ALA A 526 -15.32 12.41 11.82
N LYS A 527 -15.65 13.34 10.91
CA LYS A 527 -17.05 13.74 10.66
C LYS A 527 -17.86 12.66 9.96
N PHE A 528 -17.28 11.95 8.99
CA PHE A 528 -17.96 10.83 8.34
C PHE A 528 -18.17 9.64 9.30
N VAL A 529 -17.23 9.37 10.22
CA VAL A 529 -17.41 8.38 11.29
C VAL A 529 -18.63 8.73 12.15
N ASP A 530 -18.73 9.99 12.59
CA ASP A 530 -19.88 10.46 13.38
C ASP A 530 -21.20 10.35 12.60
N LEU A 531 -21.21 10.77 11.34
CA LEU A 531 -22.37 10.66 10.45
C LEU A 531 -22.86 9.21 10.31
N ILE A 532 -21.93 8.30 9.97
CA ILE A 532 -22.25 6.88 9.80
C ILE A 532 -22.80 6.28 11.09
N ARG A 533 -22.20 6.59 12.24
CA ARG A 533 -22.68 6.13 13.55
C ARG A 533 -24.11 6.59 13.81
N ILE A 534 -24.38 7.89 13.69
CA ILE A 534 -25.70 8.47 13.99
C ILE A 534 -26.77 7.90 13.04
N MET A 535 -26.46 7.81 11.74
CA MET A 535 -27.43 7.27 10.79
C MET A 535 -27.70 5.78 11.00
N TYR A 536 -26.69 4.97 11.31
CA TYR A 536 -26.83 3.52 11.47
C TYR A 536 -27.65 3.12 12.70
N GLU A 537 -27.73 3.98 13.73
CA GLU A 537 -28.56 3.75 14.93
C GLU A 537 -30.07 3.71 14.63
N VAL A 538 -30.51 4.35 13.56
CA VAL A 538 -31.94 4.53 13.23
C VAL A 538 -32.32 3.99 11.86
N LEU A 539 -31.40 4.03 10.89
CA LEU A 539 -31.63 3.63 9.50
C LEU A 539 -31.02 2.26 9.21
N ALA A 540 -31.63 1.56 8.25
CA ALA A 540 -31.18 0.28 7.75
C ALA A 540 -30.66 0.40 6.31
N PRO A 541 -29.45 -0.10 5.99
CA PRO A 541 -28.92 -0.07 4.63
C PRO A 541 -29.66 -1.05 3.70
N PRO A 542 -29.68 -0.80 2.38
CA PRO A 542 -29.08 0.36 1.72
C PRO A 542 -29.97 1.58 1.76
N PHE A 543 -29.35 2.76 1.90
CA PHE A 543 -29.97 4.06 1.64
C PHE A 543 -28.92 5.04 1.09
N PRO A 544 -29.27 5.95 0.17
CA PRO A 544 -28.31 6.75 -0.58
C PRO A 544 -27.32 7.54 0.28
N ASP A 545 -27.81 8.25 1.30
CA ASP A 545 -26.97 9.13 2.14
C ASP A 545 -25.94 8.34 2.96
N PHE A 546 -26.28 7.10 3.35
CA PHE A 546 -25.33 6.16 3.97
C PHE A 546 -24.22 5.80 3.02
N CYS A 547 -24.60 5.37 1.82
CA CYS A 547 -23.69 4.83 0.83
C CYS A 547 -22.71 5.91 0.40
N GLU A 548 -23.20 7.14 0.21
CA GLU A 548 -22.37 8.30 -0.11
C GLU A 548 -21.42 8.66 1.04
N SER A 549 -21.92 8.73 2.28
CA SER A 549 -21.08 9.02 3.45
C SER A 549 -20.03 7.92 3.70
N GLN A 550 -20.40 6.66 3.46
CA GLN A 550 -19.51 5.52 3.59
C GLN A 550 -18.45 5.55 2.49
N GLN A 551 -18.81 5.93 1.26
CA GLN A 551 -17.86 6.10 0.17
C GLN A 551 -16.84 7.20 0.49
N HIS A 552 -17.29 8.37 0.95
CA HIS A 552 -16.36 9.44 1.36
C HIS A 552 -15.47 9.04 2.56
N LEU A 553 -16.00 8.25 3.50
CA LEU A 553 -15.19 7.68 4.58
C LEU A 553 -14.07 6.77 4.03
N LYS A 554 -14.40 5.88 3.08
CA LYS A 554 -13.43 5.04 2.36
C LYS A 554 -12.38 5.90 1.65
N ASP A 555 -12.82 6.93 0.94
CA ASP A 555 -11.94 7.81 0.18
C ASP A 555 -10.99 8.61 1.09
N CYS A 556 -11.46 9.02 2.28
CA CYS A 556 -10.57 9.61 3.30
C CYS A 556 -9.43 8.65 3.68
N PHE A 557 -9.73 7.36 3.90
CA PHE A 557 -8.70 6.37 4.21
C PHE A 557 -7.72 6.16 3.04
N LEU A 558 -8.22 6.05 1.81
CA LEU A 558 -7.36 5.94 0.61
C LEU A 558 -6.41 7.13 0.49
N ASN A 559 -6.89 8.33 0.81
CA ASN A 559 -6.11 9.57 0.82
C ASN A 559 -5.03 9.64 1.92
N LEU A 560 -5.14 8.82 2.96
CA LEU A 560 -4.13 8.66 4.01
C LEU A 560 -3.08 7.58 3.69
N GLY A 561 -3.20 6.95 2.52
CA GLY A 561 -2.31 5.91 2.02
C GLY A 561 -1.40 6.36 0.88
N ASN A 562 -1.18 5.46 -0.07
CA ASN A 562 -0.44 5.69 -1.30
C ASN A 562 -1.24 6.62 -2.21
N VAL A 563 -0.75 7.85 -2.41
CA VAL A 563 -1.40 8.85 -3.26
C VAL A 563 -0.39 9.45 -4.24
N TYR A 564 -0.82 9.64 -5.48
CA TYR A 564 -0.07 10.36 -6.50
C TYR A 564 -0.96 11.36 -7.24
N THR A 565 -0.50 12.60 -7.31
CA THR A 565 -1.17 13.67 -8.08
C THR A 565 -0.56 13.75 -9.47
N LEU A 566 -1.40 13.64 -10.49
CA LEU A 566 -1.08 13.88 -11.89
C LEU A 566 -1.45 15.31 -12.24
N ASP A 567 -0.43 16.11 -12.53
CA ASP A 567 -0.54 17.48 -13.02
C ASP A 567 -0.78 17.53 -14.53
#